data_AF-U2EUY6-F1
#
_entry.id   AF-U2EUY6-F1
#
_cell.length_a   1.000
_cell.length_b   1.000
_cell.length_c   1.000
_cell.angle_alpha   90.00
_cell.angle_beta   90.00
_cell.angle_gamma   90.00
#
_symmetry.space_group_name_H-M   'P 1'
#
loop_
_entity.id
_entity.type
_entity.pdbx_description
1 polymer ?
#
loop_
_entity_poly.entity_id
_entity_poly.type
_entity_poly.pdbx_seq_one_letter_code
_entity_poly.pdbx_strand_id
1 'polypeptide(L)'
;MVLEFFDTTKATIIGSRVGYRSYSGDRFPIIGALHDEEFYKQNYKGLFWSKNKDNNKKASYEKNLFVNFAHGSRGLGTAILGANLIMDLVLARPLCIERSLFFELHPARFLIRKLKKGLKV
;
A
#
# COMPACT_ATOMS: atom_id res chain seq x y z
N MET A 1 33.19 -1.20 10.86
CA MET A 1 31.74 -1.10 11.13
C MET A 1 31.13 -2.33 11.79
N VAL A 2 31.14 -3.56 11.24
CA VAL A 2 30.63 -4.75 12.00
C VAL A 2 31.75 -5.42 12.83
N LEU A 3 32.96 -5.50 12.27
CA LEU A 3 34.15 -6.05 12.93
C LEU A 3 34.61 -5.24 14.17
N GLU A 4 34.17 -3.99 14.32
CA GLU A 4 34.45 -3.18 15.51
C GLU A 4 33.61 -3.59 16.73
N PHE A 5 32.47 -4.25 16.52
CA PHE A 5 31.56 -4.65 17.60
C PHE A 5 31.57 -6.16 17.85
N PHE A 6 31.98 -6.97 16.87
CA PHE A 6 32.04 -8.42 16.99
C PHE A 6 33.21 -9.02 16.20
N ASP A 7 34.00 -9.86 16.86
CA ASP A 7 34.97 -10.74 16.22
C ASP A 7 34.23 -11.91 15.54
N THR A 8 34.05 -11.80 14.22
CA THR A 8 33.35 -12.82 13.44
C THR A 8 34.07 -14.16 13.39
N THR A 9 35.36 -14.23 13.75
CA THR A 9 36.11 -15.50 13.80
C THR A 9 35.74 -16.36 15.00
N LYS A 10 35.09 -15.77 16.02
CA LYS A 10 34.59 -16.46 17.22
C LYS A 10 33.07 -16.63 17.22
N ALA A 11 32.39 -16.21 16.16
CA ALA A 11 30.94 -16.30 16.08
C ALA A 11 30.49 -17.77 15.95
N THR A 12 29.71 -18.23 16.92
CA THR A 12 29.06 -19.56 16.84
C THR A 12 27.63 -19.39 16.34
N ILE A 13 27.28 -20.05 15.25
CA ILE A 13 25.90 -20.04 14.71
C ILE A 13 25.06 -21.00 15.56
N ILE A 14 24.15 -20.44 16.37
CA ILE A 14 23.25 -21.22 17.25
C ILE A 14 21.89 -21.55 16.62
N GLY A 15 21.62 -21.07 15.41
CA GLY A 15 20.38 -21.33 14.69
C GLY A 15 20.08 -20.30 13.60
N SER A 16 19.03 -20.56 12.83
CA SER A 16 18.55 -19.66 11.78
C SER A 16 17.01 -19.64 11.75
N ARG A 17 16.45 -18.56 11.20
CA ARG A 17 15.01 -18.43 10.93
C ARG A 17 14.81 -18.00 9.50
N VAL A 18 13.87 -18.64 8.83
CA VAL A 18 13.43 -18.28 7.48
C VAL A 18 12.01 -17.74 7.58
N GLY A 19 11.73 -16.66 6.84
CA GLY A 19 10.39 -16.07 6.77
C GLY A 19 10.11 -15.51 5.39
N TYR A 20 8.89 -15.71 4.92
CA TYR A 20 8.41 -15.13 3.67
C TYR A 20 7.82 -13.75 3.95
N ARG A 21 8.08 -12.80 3.06
CA ARG A 21 7.57 -11.44 3.17
C ARG A 21 6.82 -11.09 1.91
N SER A 22 5.64 -10.50 2.06
CA SER A 22 4.99 -9.82 0.95
C SER A 22 5.58 -8.42 0.80
N TYR A 23 5.77 -8.00 -0.44
CA TYR A 23 6.14 -6.63 -0.80
C TYR A 23 5.43 -6.24 -2.09
N SER A 24 5.23 -4.95 -2.29
CA SER A 24 4.62 -4.40 -3.50
C SER A 24 5.71 -4.02 -4.50
N GLY A 25 5.34 -3.92 -5.79
CA GLY A 25 6.29 -3.56 -6.85
C GLY A 25 6.94 -2.18 -6.68
N ASP A 26 6.29 -1.25 -5.96
CA ASP A 26 6.82 0.09 -5.66
C ASP A 26 7.41 0.21 -4.24
N ARG A 27 7.47 -0.89 -3.49
CA ARG A 27 8.02 -0.98 -2.12
C ARG A 27 7.29 -0.14 -1.07
N PHE A 28 6.14 0.45 -1.39
CA PHE A 28 5.20 1.01 -0.41
C PHE A 28 4.21 -0.07 0.06
N PRO A 29 3.85 -0.13 1.35
CA PRO A 29 2.81 -1.06 1.78
C PRO A 29 1.47 -0.74 1.11
N ILE A 30 0.55 -1.70 1.15
CA ILE A 30 -0.81 -1.52 0.64
C ILE A 30 -1.73 -1.41 1.84
N ILE A 31 -2.27 -0.21 2.04
CA ILE A 31 -3.01 0.17 3.25
C ILE A 31 -4.24 1.00 2.88
N GLY A 32 -5.42 0.58 3.35
CA GLY A 32 -6.67 1.34 3.23
C GLY A 32 -7.88 0.48 2.89
N ALA A 33 -8.99 1.11 2.52
CA ALA A 33 -10.20 0.41 2.08
C ALA A 33 -9.96 -0.31 0.75
N LEU A 34 -10.41 -1.56 0.65
CA LEU A 34 -10.27 -2.33 -0.59
C LEU A 34 -11.22 -1.75 -1.65
N HIS A 35 -10.68 -1.51 -2.84
CA HIS A 35 -11.43 -0.92 -3.93
C HIS A 35 -12.26 -1.98 -4.65
N ASP A 36 -13.45 -1.59 -5.10
CA ASP A 36 -14.26 -2.38 -6.02
C ASP A 36 -13.61 -2.34 -7.41
N GLU A 37 -12.90 -3.41 -7.75
CA GLU A 37 -12.10 -3.47 -8.98
C GLU A 37 -12.96 -3.30 -10.24
N GLU A 38 -14.15 -3.89 -10.26
CA GLU A 38 -15.03 -3.88 -11.42
C GLU A 38 -15.64 -2.49 -11.61
N PHE A 39 -16.08 -1.84 -10.52
CA PHE A 39 -16.52 -0.44 -10.57
C PHE A 39 -15.41 0.47 -11.10
N TYR A 40 -14.17 0.31 -10.62
CA TYR A 40 -13.05 1.13 -11.06
C TYR A 40 -12.77 0.92 -12.56
N LYS A 41 -12.74 -0.33 -13.01
CA LYS A 41 -12.55 -0.66 -14.42
C LYS A 41 -13.65 -0.10 -15.30
N GLN A 42 -14.90 -0.06 -14.85
CA GLN A 42 -16.03 0.45 -15.64
C GLN A 42 -16.09 1.97 -15.66
N ASN A 43 -15.97 2.61 -14.49
CA ASN A 43 -16.26 4.04 -14.33
C ASN A 43 -15.01 4.92 -14.54
N TYR A 44 -13.81 4.35 -14.50
CA TYR A 44 -12.55 5.09 -14.65
C TYR A 44 -11.79 4.78 -15.94
N LYS A 45 -12.42 4.13 -16.94
CA LYS A 45 -11.83 3.94 -18.29
C LYS A 45 -11.38 5.26 -18.93
N GLY A 46 -12.12 6.34 -18.66
CA GLY A 46 -11.85 7.67 -19.19
C GLY A 46 -10.54 8.30 -18.69
N LEU A 47 -9.93 7.79 -17.61
CA LEU A 47 -8.71 8.35 -17.02
C LEU A 47 -7.52 8.40 -17.99
N PHE A 48 -7.51 7.56 -19.01
CA PHE A 48 -6.49 7.61 -20.07
C PHE A 48 -6.58 8.89 -20.90
N TRP A 49 -7.80 9.34 -21.21
CA TRP A 49 -8.08 10.47 -22.09
C TRP A 49 -8.21 11.79 -21.31
N SER A 50 -8.67 11.74 -20.07
CA SER A 50 -8.89 12.93 -19.25
C SER A 50 -7.83 13.08 -18.16
N LYS A 51 -6.79 13.87 -18.44
CA LYS A 51 -5.77 14.20 -17.43
C LYS A 51 -6.32 15.03 -16.25
N ASN A 52 -7.44 15.76 -16.43
CA ASN A 52 -7.92 16.77 -15.45
C ASN A 52 -9.46 16.85 -15.30
N LYS A 53 -10.26 15.85 -15.68
CA LYS A 53 -11.71 15.92 -15.47
C LYS A 53 -12.08 15.40 -14.08
N ASP A 54 -12.55 16.29 -13.22
CA ASP A 54 -13.03 16.01 -11.85
C ASP A 54 -14.43 15.37 -11.81
N ASN A 55 -15.04 15.11 -12.97
CA ASN A 55 -16.39 14.53 -13.08
C ASN A 55 -16.42 13.00 -12.93
N ASN A 56 -15.38 12.41 -12.34
CA ASN A 56 -15.37 10.97 -12.11
C ASN A 56 -16.37 10.62 -11.01
N LYS A 57 -17.07 9.49 -11.16
CA LYS A 57 -17.93 8.98 -10.09
C LYS A 57 -17.11 8.79 -8.81
N LYS A 58 -17.74 9.01 -7.66
CA LYS A 58 -17.14 8.76 -6.34
C LYS A 58 -16.63 7.31 -6.28
N ALA A 59 -15.44 7.13 -5.68
CA ALA A 59 -14.83 5.82 -5.51
C ALA A 59 -15.76 4.84 -4.77
N SER A 60 -15.85 3.62 -5.30
CA SER A 60 -16.56 2.50 -4.69
C SER A 60 -15.58 1.56 -3.98
N TYR A 61 -15.99 1.03 -2.84
CA TYR A 61 -15.16 0.18 -1.98
C TYR A 61 -15.93 -1.05 -1.56
N GLU A 62 -15.21 -2.14 -1.34
CA GLU A 62 -15.76 -3.35 -0.70
C GLU A 62 -16.24 -3.02 0.71
N LYS A 63 -17.46 -3.46 1.04
CA LYS A 63 -18.12 -3.08 2.29
C LYS A 63 -17.34 -3.58 3.50
N ASN A 64 -16.95 -2.65 4.39
CA ASN A 64 -16.25 -2.92 5.64
C ASN A 64 -14.93 -3.71 5.49
N LEU A 65 -14.29 -3.65 4.33
CA LEU A 65 -13.04 -4.38 4.06
C LEU A 65 -11.84 -3.44 3.92
N PHE A 66 -10.89 -3.60 4.83
CA PHE A 66 -9.65 -2.85 4.89
C PHE A 66 -8.46 -3.79 4.84
N VAL A 67 -7.36 -3.33 4.23
CA VAL A 67 -6.15 -4.12 4.05
C VAL A 67 -4.94 -3.38 4.61
N ASN A 68 -3.98 -4.12 5.18
CA ASN A 68 -2.70 -3.61 5.70
C ASN A 68 -1.62 -4.68 5.46
N PHE A 69 -0.96 -4.63 4.31
CA PHE A 69 -0.01 -5.68 3.91
C PHE A 69 1.12 -5.16 3.01
N ALA A 70 1.96 -6.09 2.51
CA ALA A 70 3.07 -5.81 1.60
C ALA A 70 4.16 -4.89 2.19
N HIS A 71 4.41 -5.02 3.50
CA HIS A 71 5.36 -4.18 4.24
C HIS A 71 6.85 -4.47 3.96
N GLY A 72 7.17 -5.56 3.26
CA GLY A 72 8.55 -5.97 2.99
C GLY A 72 9.38 -6.10 4.28
N SER A 73 10.60 -5.57 4.28
CA SER A 73 11.51 -5.61 5.44
C SER A 73 11.23 -4.54 6.51
N ARG A 74 10.18 -3.72 6.34
CA ARG A 74 9.89 -2.54 7.20
C ARG A 74 8.59 -2.69 7.98
N GLY A 75 8.11 -3.92 8.16
CA GLY A 75 6.82 -4.22 8.80
C GLY A 75 6.69 -3.68 10.22
N LEU A 76 7.75 -3.73 11.03
CA LEU A 76 7.69 -3.30 12.44
C LEU A 76 7.17 -1.86 12.60
N GLY A 77 7.62 -0.93 11.76
CA GLY A 77 7.13 0.45 11.80
C GLY A 77 5.88 0.67 10.94
N THR A 78 5.91 0.17 9.71
CA THR A 78 4.86 0.50 8.73
C THR A 78 3.51 -0.17 9.01
N ALA A 79 3.47 -1.32 9.69
CA ALA A 79 2.22 -1.96 10.07
C ALA A 79 1.46 -1.15 11.13
N ILE A 80 2.18 -0.53 12.08
CA ILE A 80 1.61 0.33 13.12
C ILE A 80 1.05 1.62 12.52
N LEU A 81 1.80 2.27 11.62
CA LEU A 81 1.28 3.40 10.84
C LEU A 81 0.01 3.00 10.08
N GLY A 82 0.02 1.81 9.49
CA GLY A 82 -1.13 1.28 8.77
C GLY A 82 -2.37 1.05 9.63
N ALA A 83 -2.19 0.55 10.85
CA ALA A 83 -3.28 0.38 11.80
C ALA A 83 -3.92 1.74 12.18
N ASN A 84 -3.10 2.76 12.43
CA ASN A 84 -3.58 4.12 12.71
C ASN A 84 -4.35 4.71 11.51
N LEU A 85 -3.79 4.56 10.30
CA LEU A 85 -4.45 5.02 9.08
C LEU A 85 -5.81 4.35 8.87
N ILE A 86 -5.92 3.03 9.08
CA ILE A 86 -7.20 2.32 8.99
C ILE A 86 -8.18 2.83 10.03
N MET A 87 -7.73 3.07 11.27
CA MET A 87 -8.57 3.65 12.31
C MET A 87 -9.14 5.01 11.88
N ASP A 88 -8.32 5.86 11.25
CA ASP A 88 -8.77 7.16 10.75
C ASP A 88 -9.89 7.02 9.72
N LEU A 89 -9.74 6.07 8.79
CA LEU A 89 -10.73 5.79 7.76
C LEU A 89 -12.04 5.24 8.33
N VAL A 90 -11.95 4.30 9.28
CA VAL A 90 -13.11 3.67 9.93
C VAL A 90 -13.89 4.68 10.75
N LEU A 91 -13.20 5.57 11.49
CA LEU A 91 -13.83 6.60 12.30
C LEU A 91 -14.21 7.87 11.51
N ALA A 92 -13.90 7.93 10.22
CA ALA A 92 -14.09 9.11 9.37
C ALA A 92 -13.47 10.40 9.96
N ARG A 93 -12.26 10.29 10.52
CA ARG A 93 -11.49 11.43 11.08
C ARG A 93 -10.35 11.85 10.14
N PRO A 94 -9.70 13.02 10.36
CA PRO A 94 -8.54 13.42 9.58
C PRO A 94 -7.45 12.34 9.58
N LEU A 95 -6.78 12.16 8.43
CA LEU A 95 -5.73 11.16 8.29
C LEU A 95 -4.50 11.56 9.10
N CYS A 96 -3.86 10.58 9.74
CA CYS A 96 -2.61 10.73 10.49
C CYS A 96 -1.38 10.89 9.57
N ILE A 97 -1.59 11.01 8.27
CA ILE A 97 -0.57 11.18 7.23
C ILE A 97 -1.02 12.21 6.21
N GLU A 98 -0.06 12.73 5.46
CA GLU A 98 -0.35 13.57 4.32
C GLU A 98 -1.10 12.82 3.21
N ARG A 99 -1.94 13.57 2.49
CA ARG A 99 -2.73 13.05 1.36
C ARG A 99 -1.87 12.47 0.24
N SER A 100 -0.70 13.06 -0.02
CA SER A 100 0.29 12.57 -0.99
C SER A 100 0.71 11.13 -0.67
N LEU A 101 1.08 10.88 0.59
CA LEU A 101 1.45 9.55 1.07
C LEU A 101 0.26 8.59 1.05
N PHE A 102 -0.94 9.05 1.42
CA PHE A 102 -2.14 8.21 1.36
C PHE A 102 -2.36 7.61 -0.04
N PHE A 103 -2.13 8.37 -1.11
CA PHE A 103 -2.24 7.87 -2.49
C PHE A 103 -1.19 6.81 -2.85
N GLU A 104 0.02 6.91 -2.29
CA GLU A 104 1.08 5.91 -2.46
C GLU A 104 0.82 4.63 -1.65
N LEU A 105 -0.02 4.70 -0.61
CA LEU A 105 -0.42 3.54 0.19
C LEU A 105 -1.73 2.89 -0.32
N HIS A 106 -2.57 3.65 -0.99
CA HIS A 106 -3.94 3.24 -1.34
C HIS A 106 -4.00 1.92 -2.15
N PRO A 107 -4.92 0.99 -1.85
CA PRO A 107 -5.00 -0.32 -2.52
C PRO A 107 -5.25 -0.24 -4.04
N ALA A 108 -6.02 0.75 -4.49
CA ALA A 108 -6.31 0.96 -5.91
C ALA A 108 -5.15 1.53 -6.75
N ARG A 109 -4.03 1.94 -6.14
CA ARG A 109 -3.02 2.77 -6.85
C ARG A 109 -2.46 2.10 -8.10
N PHE A 110 -2.27 0.78 -8.07
CA PHE A 110 -1.76 0.03 -9.23
C PHE A 110 -2.78 -0.03 -10.35
N LEU A 111 -4.05 -0.26 -10.03
CA LEU A 111 -5.15 -0.24 -11.01
C LEU A 111 -5.33 1.15 -11.61
N ILE A 112 -5.32 2.20 -10.79
CA ILE A 112 -5.41 3.60 -11.26
C ILE A 112 -4.24 3.95 -12.17
N ARG A 113 -2.99 3.61 -11.81
CA ARG A 113 -1.81 3.83 -12.67
C ARG A 113 -1.94 3.10 -14.01
N LYS A 114 -2.47 1.88 -13.98
CA LYS A 114 -2.77 1.07 -15.18
C LYS A 114 -3.84 1.75 -16.06
N LEU A 115 -4.97 2.16 -15.49
CA LEU A 115 -6.06 2.85 -16.19
C LEU A 115 -5.59 4.17 -16.83
N LYS A 116 -4.77 4.95 -16.12
CA LYS A 116 -4.13 6.18 -16.65
C LYS A 116 -3.20 5.92 -17.84
N LYS A 117 -2.70 4.70 -18.01
CA LYS A 117 -1.88 4.28 -19.16
C LYS A 117 -2.71 3.61 -20.27
N GLY A 118 -4.05 3.61 -20.15
CA GLY A 118 -4.94 3.03 -21.15
C GLY A 118 -5.00 1.52 -21.06
N LEU A 119 -4.98 0.99 -19.83
CA LEU A 119 -4.90 -0.43 -19.50
C LEU A 119 -5.45 -1.35 -20.61
N LYS A 120 -4.54 -2.03 -21.31
CA LYS A 120 -4.83 -3.22 -22.13
C LYS A 120 -5.09 -4.37 -21.15
N VAL A 121 -6.32 -4.85 -21.09
CA VAL A 121 -6.65 -6.14 -20.46
C VAL A 121 -6.59 -7.19 -21.56
#